data_AF-A0A4Q5Y284-F1
#
_entry.id   AF-A0A4Q5Y284-F1
#
_cell.length_a   1.000
_cell.length_b   1.000
_cell.length_c   1.000
_cell.angle_alpha   90.00
_cell.angle_beta   90.00
_cell.angle_gamma   90.00
#
_symmetry.space_group_name_H-M   'P 1'
#
loop_
_entity.id
_entity.type
_entity.pdbx_description
1 polymer ?
#
loop_
_entity_poly.entity_id
_entity_poly.type
_entity_poly.pdbx_seq_one_letter_code
_entity_poly.pdbx_strand_id
1 'polypeptide(L)'
;MFLEPKPSIDDLVQRCKAGQRKAQELLYKMLAAKMLGVCLRYATDRMEAEDMLQNGFIKVFQKMADYRGEGSFEGWVRRIMVHSSIE
;
A
#
# COMPACT_ATOMS: atom_id res chain seq x y z
N MET A 1 -1.43 5.11 -30.48
CA MET A 1 -1.43 4.48 -29.14
C MET A 1 -1.01 5.55 -28.15
N PHE A 2 -1.95 6.16 -27.43
CA PHE A 2 -1.62 7.18 -26.43
C PHE A 2 -0.99 6.48 -25.22
N LEU A 3 0.28 6.76 -24.94
CA LEU A 3 0.90 6.39 -23.68
C LEU A 3 0.30 7.30 -22.62
N GLU A 4 -0.59 6.77 -21.77
CA GLU A 4 -1.03 7.54 -20.62
C GLU A 4 0.17 7.77 -19.68
N PRO A 5 0.41 9.01 -19.23
CA PRO A 5 1.51 9.29 -18.32
C PRO A 5 1.33 8.47 -17.04
N LYS A 6 2.42 7.87 -16.56
CA LYS A 6 2.43 7.13 -15.29
C LYS A 6 2.00 8.10 -14.17
N PRO A 7 0.91 7.80 -13.44
CA PRO A 7 0.45 8.70 -12.39
C PRO A 7 1.47 8.78 -11.26
N SER A 8 1.61 9.97 -10.66
CA SER A 8 2.44 10.17 -9.47
C SER A 8 1.80 9.47 -8.27
N ILE A 9 2.57 9.27 -7.20
CA ILE A 9 2.01 8.73 -5.95
C ILE A 9 0.92 9.65 -5.41
N ASP A 10 1.11 10.98 -5.45
CA ASP A 10 0.10 11.93 -4.98
C ASP A 10 -1.21 11.84 -5.80
N ASP A 11 -1.13 11.70 -7.13
CA ASP A 11 -2.33 11.47 -7.96
C ASP A 11 -3.05 10.19 -7.55
N LEU A 12 -2.30 9.09 -7.42
CA LEU A 12 -2.87 7.81 -6.99
C LEU A 12 -3.51 7.90 -5.61
N VAL A 13 -2.90 8.62 -4.66
CA VAL A 13 -3.44 8.84 -3.32
C VAL A 13 -4.77 9.58 -3.38
N GLN A 14 -4.86 10.68 -4.14
CA GLN A 14 -6.12 11.43 -4.26
C GLN A 14 -7.22 10.58 -4.91
N ARG A 15 -6.88 9.82 -5.95
CA ARG A 15 -7.82 8.92 -6.62
C ARG A 15 -8.25 7.75 -5.74
N CYS A 16 -7.34 7.23 -4.90
CA CYS A 16 -7.69 6.23 -3.90
C CYS A 16 -8.63 6.78 -2.84
N LYS A 17 -8.41 8.02 -2.35
CA LYS A 17 -9.33 8.72 -1.45
C LYS A 17 -10.72 8.90 -2.08
N ALA A 18 -10.79 9.09 -3.39
CA ALA A 18 -12.04 9.11 -4.16
C ALA A 18 -12.63 7.72 -4.46
N GLY A 19 -12.07 6.63 -3.91
CA GLY A 19 -12.59 5.26 -4.09
C GLY A 19 -12.32 4.64 -5.47
N GLN A 20 -11.42 5.21 -6.28
CA GLN A 20 -11.14 4.69 -7.61
C GLN A 20 -10.36 3.36 -7.56
N ARG A 21 -11.05 2.24 -7.85
CA ARG A 21 -10.47 0.88 -7.85
C ARG A 21 -9.20 0.74 -8.69
N LYS A 22 -9.17 1.36 -9.87
CA LYS A 22 -7.99 1.31 -10.76
C LYS A 22 -6.77 1.99 -10.14
N ALA A 23 -6.97 3.05 -9.35
CA ALA A 23 -5.89 3.70 -8.63
C ALA A 23 -5.38 2.82 -7.48
N GLN A 24 -6.29 2.16 -6.76
CA GLN A 24 -5.93 1.20 -5.71
C GLN A 24 -5.09 0.04 -6.25
N GLU A 25 -5.50 -0.52 -7.39
CA GLU A 25 -4.75 -1.59 -8.07
C GLU A 25 -3.33 -1.15 -8.49
N LEU A 26 -3.22 0.04 -9.09
CA LEU A 26 -1.93 0.59 -9.49
C LEU A 26 -1.01 0.85 -8.29
N LEU A 27 -1.58 1.42 -7.22
CA LEU A 27 -0.85 1.69 -5.99
C LEU A 27 -0.36 0.40 -5.32
N TYR A 28 -1.22 -0.63 -5.27
CA TYR A 28 -0.86 -1.97 -4.81
C TYR A 28 0.31 -2.52 -5.62
N LYS A 29 0.20 -2.56 -6.95
CA LYS A 29 1.26 -3.07 -7.84
C LYS A 29 2.59 -2.35 -7.64
N MET A 30 2.57 -1.04 -7.37
CA MET A 30 3.77 -0.25 -7.14
C MET A 30 4.49 -0.56 -5.83
N LEU A 31 3.75 -0.90 -4.76
CA LEU A 31 4.30 -1.02 -3.41
C LEU A 31 4.38 -2.46 -2.91
N ALA A 32 3.61 -3.40 -3.49
CA ALA A 32 3.45 -4.75 -2.99
C ALA A 32 4.77 -5.50 -2.82
N ALA A 33 5.67 -5.48 -3.82
CA ALA A 33 6.95 -6.17 -3.72
C ALA A 33 7.82 -5.66 -2.56
N LYS A 34 7.86 -4.33 -2.37
CA LYS A 34 8.63 -3.71 -1.30
C LYS A 34 8.00 -4.01 0.07
N MET A 35 6.67 -3.96 0.17
CA MET A 35 5.96 -4.23 1.41
C MET A 35 5.97 -5.72 1.78
N LEU A 36 5.99 -6.63 0.80
CA LEU A 36 6.21 -8.06 1.05
C LEU A 36 7.57 -8.27 1.72
N GLY A 37 8.62 -7.57 1.26
CA GLY A 37 9.93 -7.57 1.91
C GLY A 37 9.91 -7.06 3.36
N VAL A 38 8.95 -6.20 3.72
CA VAL A 38 8.74 -5.77 5.10
C VAL A 38 8.04 -6.87 5.90
N CYS A 39 6.94 -7.43 5.39
CA CYS A 39 6.17 -8.50 6.04
C CYS A 39 7.02 -9.76 6.29
N LEU A 40 7.89 -10.13 5.35
CA LEU A 40 8.83 -11.26 5.48
C LEU A 40 9.78 -11.14 6.68
N ARG A 41 9.97 -9.94 7.26
CA ARG A 41 10.80 -9.77 8.47
C ARG A 41 10.08 -10.18 9.74
N TYR A 42 8.76 -10.37 9.67
CA TYR A 42 7.89 -10.67 10.81
C TYR A 42 7.17 -12.02 10.65
N ALA A 43 7.04 -12.51 9.41
CA ALA A 43 6.41 -13.79 9.11
C ALA A 43 7.36 -14.99 9.31
N THR A 44 6.78 -16.15 9.66
CA THR A 44 7.45 -17.45 9.76
C THR A 44 7.79 -18.01 8.39
N ASP A 45 6.92 -17.79 7.42
CA ASP A 45 7.11 -18.22 6.04
C ASP A 45 6.53 -17.22 5.02
N ARG A 46 6.65 -17.57 3.74
CA ARG A 46 6.18 -16.71 2.64
C ARG A 46 4.66 -16.59 2.60
N MET A 47 3.92 -17.65 2.91
CA MET A 47 2.47 -17.65 2.86
C MET A 47 1.91 -16.69 3.90
N GLU A 48 2.43 -16.77 5.13
CA GLU A 48 2.08 -15.83 6.20
C GLU A 48 2.45 -14.38 5.82
N ALA A 49 3.59 -14.15 5.18
CA ALA A 49 3.96 -12.82 4.70
C ALA A 49 3.00 -12.27 3.63
N GLU A 50 2.49 -13.13 2.74
CA GLU A 50 1.52 -12.76 1.72
C GLU A 50 0.15 -12.43 2.34
N ASP A 51 -0.27 -13.15 3.37
CA ASP A 51 -1.50 -12.84 4.13
C ASP A 51 -1.38 -11.52 4.90
N MET A 52 -0.25 -11.29 5.57
CA MET A 52 0.06 -10.01 6.23
C MET A 52 0.02 -8.85 5.23
N LEU A 53 0.58 -9.05 4.03
CA LEU A 53 0.59 -8.05 2.96
C LEU A 53 -0.84 -7.70 2.52
N GLN A 54 -1.67 -8.72 2.25
CA GLN A 54 -3.06 -8.55 1.83
C GLN A 54 -3.85 -7.76 2.88
N ASN A 55 -3.81 -8.21 4.14
CA ASN A 55 -4.50 -7.55 5.26
C ASN A 55 -3.98 -6.12 5.49
N GLY A 56 -2.67 -5.91 5.37
CA GLY A 56 -2.05 -4.59 5.45
C GLY A 56 -2.55 -3.64 4.36
N PHE A 57 -2.69 -4.09 3.12
CA PHE A 57 -3.22 -3.26 2.04
C PHE A 57 -4.72 -2.95 2.20
N ILE A 58 -5.52 -3.89 2.72
CA ILE A 58 -6.92 -3.61 3.08
C ILE A 58 -6.97 -2.44 4.08
N LYS A 59 -6.14 -2.48 5.13
CA LYS A 59 -6.03 -1.39 6.12
C LYS A 59 -5.54 -0.08 5.52
N VAL A 60 -4.58 -0.13 4.59
CA VAL A 60 -4.09 1.05 3.85
C VAL A 60 -5.24 1.74 3.10
N PHE A 61 -6.06 0.98 2.36
CA PHE A 61 -7.17 1.56 1.61
C PHE A 61 -8.29 2.07 2.52
N GLN A 62 -8.58 1.37 3.62
CA GLN A 62 -9.55 1.83 4.62
C GLN A 62 -9.11 3.13 5.31
N LYS A 63 -7.82 3.29 5.58
CA LYS A 63 -7.24 4.46 6.25
C LYS A 63 -6.73 5.54 5.28
N MET A 64 -7.05 5.43 3.99
CA MET A 64 -6.50 6.33 2.97
C MET A 64 -6.83 7.81 3.25
N ALA A 65 -8.01 8.09 3.82
CA ALA A 65 -8.43 9.44 4.23
C ALA A 65 -7.52 10.04 5.33
N ASP A 66 -6.95 9.20 6.19
CA ASP A 66 -6.11 9.61 7.32
C ASP A 66 -4.70 10.05 6.90
N TYR A 67 -4.28 9.75 5.66
CA TYR A 67 -2.99 10.20 5.15
C TYR A 67 -3.01 11.71 4.90
N ARG A 68 -2.30 12.46 5.74
CA ARG A 68 -2.23 13.94 5.72
C ARG A 68 -1.13 14.52 4.82
N GLY A 69 -0.34 13.70 4.13
CA GLY A 69 0.80 14.18 3.34
C GLY A 69 2.05 14.50 4.18
N GLU A 70 2.07 14.12 5.46
CA GLU A 70 3.23 14.30 6.33
C GLU A 70 4.26 13.18 6.10
N GLY A 71 5.43 13.53 5.59
CA GLY A 71 6.48 12.58 5.23
C GLY A 71 6.19 11.84 3.91
N SER A 72 6.80 10.67 3.71
CA SER A 72 6.56 9.88 2.50
C SER A 72 5.36 8.96 2.64
N PHE A 73 4.56 8.86 1.57
CA PHE A 73 3.44 7.91 1.52
C PHE A 73 3.90 6.47 1.73
N GLU A 74 5.05 6.09 1.15
CA GLU A 74 5.66 4.79 1.36
C GLU A 74 5.98 4.54 2.85
N GLY A 75 6.50 5.54 3.56
CA GLY A 75 6.77 5.44 4.99
C GLY A 75 5.50 5.28 5.83
N TRP A 76 4.40 5.92 5.42
CA TRP A 76 3.09 5.74 6.04
C TRP A 76 2.53 4.32 5.81
N VAL A 77 2.58 3.82 4.57
CA VAL A 77 2.17 2.43 4.25
C VAL A 77 3.01 1.42 5.02
N ARG A 78 4.35 1.59 5.07
CA ARG A 78 5.24 0.72 5.83
C ARG A 78 4.85 0.64 7.30
N ARG A 79 4.42 1.75 7.91
CA ARG A 79 3.98 1.79 9.31
C ARG A 79 2.73 0.93 9.52
N ILE A 80 1.78 0.98 8.57
CA ILE A 80 0.58 0.14 8.59
C ILE A 80 0.95 -1.34 8.42
N MET A 81 1.88 -1.67 7.52
CA MET A 81 2.33 -3.05 7.30
C MET A 81 2.94 -3.64 8.57
N VAL A 82 3.88 -2.93 9.19
CA VAL A 82 4.52 -3.38 10.44
C VAL A 82 3.49 -3.58 11.54
N HIS A 83 2.56 -2.63 11.74
CA HIS A 83 1.50 -2.81 12.74
C HIS A 83 0.58 -3.99 12.43
N SER A 84 0.31 -4.26 11.15
CA SER A 84 -0.55 -5.38 10.74
C SER A 84 0.14 -6.73 10.83
N SER A 85 1.47 -6.77 10.91
CA SER A 85 2.27 -8.00 11.04
C SER A 85 2.54 -8.40 12.49
N ILE A 86 2.16 -7.59 13.48
CA ILE A 86 2.44 -7.81 14.92
C ILE A 86 1.13 -7.96 15.73
N GLU A 87 -0.01 -7.65 15.12
CA GLU A 87 -1.36 -7.83 15.69
C GLU A 87 -1.84 -9.27 15.52
#